data_AF-A0A920ID48-F1
#
_entry.id   AF-A0A920ID48-F1
#
_cell.length_a   1.000
_cell.length_b   1.000
_cell.length_c   1.000
_cell.angle_alpha   90.00
_cell.angle_beta   90.00
_cell.angle_gamma   90.00
#
_symmetry.space_group_name_H-M   'P 1'
#
loop_
_entity.id
_entity.type
_entity.pdbx_description
1 polymer ?
#
loop_
_entity_poly.entity_id
_entity_poly.type
_entity_poly.pdbx_seq_one_letter_code
_entity_poly.pdbx_strand_id
1 'polypeptide(L)' 'MTHTIPHYIKSNAKNYPKDIALREKKFGVWKTKDWQQCLEEIENITLGLHAKGIMGKKL' A
#
# COMPACT_ATOMS: atom_id res chain seq x y z
N MET A 1 16.11 6.81 -12.42
CA MET A 1 14.89 6.00 -12.24
C MET A 1 13.88 6.83 -11.45
N THR A 2 12.67 7.00 -11.97
CA THR A 2 11.61 7.75 -11.27
C THR A 2 11.04 6.88 -10.15
N HIS A 3 11.32 7.25 -8.90
CA HIS A 3 10.75 6.56 -7.75
C HIS A 3 9.29 7.02 -7.57
N THR A 4 8.37 6.05 -7.54
CA THR A 4 6.94 6.31 -7.26
C THR A 4 6.58 5.80 -5.87
N ILE A 5 5.42 6.21 -5.35
CA ILE A 5 4.94 5.76 -4.04
C ILE A 5 4.96 4.23 -3.89
N PRO A 6 4.44 3.43 -4.86
CA PRO A 6 4.56 1.97 -4.81
C PRO A 6 5.98 1.42 -4.68
N HIS A 7 6.98 2.08 -5.27
CA HIS A 7 8.38 1.65 -5.14
C HIS A 7 8.86 1.76 -3.68
N TYR A 8 8.51 2.86 -3.00
CA TYR A 8 8.87 3.05 -1.59
C TYR A 8 8.13 2.09 -0.67
N ILE A 9 6.83 1.84 -0.91
CA ILE A 9 6.05 0.89 -0.10
C ILE A 9 6.63 -0.51 -0.23
N LYS A 10 6.95 -0.97 -1.45
CA LYS A 10 7.56 -2.28 -1.68
C LYS A 10 8.94 -2.40 -1.02
N SER A 11 9.75 -1.34 -1.09
CA SER A 11 11.05 -1.29 -0.42
C SER A 11 10.90 -1.39 1.11
N ASN A 12 9.96 -0.66 1.69
CA ASN A 12 9.75 -0.66 3.14
C ASN A 12 9.11 -1.96 3.63
N ALA A 13 8.17 -2.56 2.90
CA ALA A 13 7.62 -3.87 3.24
C ALA A 13 8.72 -4.95 3.24
N LYS A 14 9.70 -4.86 2.33
CA LYS A 14 10.83 -5.78 2.29
C LYS A 14 11.79 -5.60 3.49
N ASN A 15 12.14 -4.35 3.80
CA ASN A 15 13.22 -4.06 4.76
C ASN A 15 12.71 -3.90 6.20
N TYR A 16 11.46 -3.46 6.38
CA TYR A 16 10.84 -3.10 7.65
C TYR A 16 9.41 -3.64 7.77
N PRO A 17 9.14 -4.93 7.51
CA PRO A 17 7.78 -5.47 7.34
C PRO A 17 6.85 -5.22 8.53
N LYS A 18 7.40 -5.13 9.75
CA LYS A 18 6.65 -4.99 11.01
C LYS A 18 6.66 -3.58 11.60
N ASP A 19 7.35 -2.64 10.96
CA ASP A 19 7.28 -1.24 11.37
C ASP A 19 5.96 -0.61 10.92
N ILE A 20 5.48 0.37 11.69
CA ILE A 20 4.20 1.03 11.41
C ILE A 20 4.34 1.90 10.15
N ALA A 21 3.58 1.57 9.12
CA ALA A 21 3.48 2.32 7.88
C ALA A 21 2.46 3.47 7.99
N LEU A 22 1.29 3.16 8.55
CA LEU A 22 0.15 4.07 8.59
C LEU A 22 -0.52 4.07 9.96
N ARG A 23 -1.05 5.25 10.33
CA ARG A 23 -1.90 5.44 11.51
C ARG A 23 -3.17 6.18 11.09
N GLU A 24 -4.32 5.60 11.35
CA GLU A 24 -5.63 6.19 11.06
C GLU A 24 -6.41 6.30 12.37
N LYS A 25 -7.02 7.46 12.62
CA LYS A 25 -7.98 7.62 13.72
C LYS A 25 -9.39 7.42 13.18
N LYS A 26 -10.06 6.34 13.60
CA LYS A 26 -11.41 6.00 13.15
C LYS A 26 -12.31 5.72 14.35
N PHE A 27 -13.44 6.43 14.44
CA PHE A 27 -14.38 6.36 15.57
C PHE A 27 -13.71 6.52 16.95
N GLY A 28 -12.74 7.44 17.04
CA GLY A 28 -11.98 7.70 18.27
C GLY A 28 -10.86 6.70 18.57
N VAL A 29 -10.75 5.60 17.84
CA VAL A 29 -9.72 4.57 18.03
C VAL A 29 -8.57 4.76 17.04
N TRP A 30 -7.32 4.69 17.52
CA TRP A 30 -6.15 4.62 16.66
C TRP A 30 -5.98 3.21 16.10
N LYS A 31 -5.95 3.10 14.77
CA LYS A 31 -5.63 1.88 14.03
C LYS A 31 -4.29 2.05 13.35
N THR A 32 -3.48 1.00 13.37
CA THR A 32 -2.17 0.96 12.73
C THR A 32 -2.14 -0.14 11.67
N LYS A 33 -1.34 0.07 10.63
CA LYS A 33 -0.96 -0.99 9.67
C LYS A 33 0.56 -1.03 9.58
N ASP A 34 1.11 -2.24 9.59
CA ASP A 34 2.53 -2.44 9.29
C ASP A 34 2.79 -2.32 7.78
N TRP A 35 4.06 -2.23 7.37
CA TRP A 35 4.42 -2.08 5.95
C TRP A 35 3.98 -3.28 5.10
N GLN A 36 4.00 -4.49 5.65
CA GLN A 36 3.55 -5.68 4.94
C GLN A 36 2.04 -5.63 4.66
N GLN A 37 1.23 -5.29 5.66
CA GLN A 37 -0.22 -5.11 5.52
C GLN A 37 -0.58 -4.01 4.53
N CYS A 38 0.19 -2.91 4.52
CA CYS A 38 -0.01 -1.81 3.58
C CYS A 38 0.24 -2.26 2.13
N LEU A 39 1.30 -3.04 1.88
CA LEU A 39 1.57 -3.59 0.56
C LEU A 39 0.46 -4.53 0.10
N GLU A 40 0.06 -5.48 0.95
CA GLU A 40 -1.00 -6.45 0.64
C GLU A 40 -2.33 -5.75 0.32
N GLU A 41 -2.70 -4.72 1.09
CA GLU A 41 -3.91 -3.95 0.82
C GLU A 41 -3.86 -3.24 -0.54
N ILE A 42 -2.73 -2.63 -0.89
CA ILE A 42 -2.56 -1.95 -2.18
C ILE A 42 -2.63 -2.94 -3.34
N GLU A 43 -2.00 -4.10 -3.22
CA GLU A 43 -2.06 -5.16 -4.23
C GLU A 43 -3.50 -5.64 -4.42
N ASN A 44 -4.22 -5.93 -3.34
CA ASN A 44 -5.62 -6.35 -3.39
C ASN A 44 -6.55 -5.29 -4.02
N ILE A 45 -6.39 -4.01 -3.65
CA ILE A 45 -7.14 -2.92 -4.28
C ILE A 45 -6.80 -2.85 -5.78
N THR A 46 -5.52 -2.94 -6.14
CA THR A 46 -5.06 -2.88 -7.53
C THR A 46 -5.65 -4.02 -8.37
N LEU A 47 -5.67 -5.24 -7.84
CA LEU A 47 -6.30 -6.39 -8.49
C LEU A 47 -7.81 -6.18 -8.69
N GLY A 48 -8.49 -5.61 -7.69
CA GLY A 48 -9.91 -5.23 -7.81
C GLY A 48 -10.17 -4.19 -8.88
N LEU A 49 -9.34 -3.15 -8.96
CA LEU A 49 -9.42 -2.12 -10.01
C LEU A 49 -9.18 -2.72 -11.40
N HIS A 50 -8.16 -3.56 -11.52
CA HIS A 50 -7.85 -4.25 -12.77
C HIS A 50 -9.01 -5.16 -13.21
N ALA A 51 -9.62 -5.89 -12.29
CA ALA A 51 -10.81 -6.71 -12.57
C ALA A 51 -12.03 -5.89 -13.02
N LYS A 52 -12.08 -4.59 -12.71
CA LYS A 52 -13.10 -3.64 -13.20
C LYS A 52 -12.70 -2.93 -14.50
N GLY A 53 -11.58 -3.30 -15.12
CA GLY A 53 -11.09 -2.69 -16.36
C GLY A 53 -10.36 -1.36 -16.15
N ILE A 54 -10.10 -0.97 -14.90
CA ILE A 54 -9.33 0.23 -14.58
C ILE A 54 -7.85 -0.13 -14.64
N MET A 55 -7.16 0.41 -15.64
CA MET A 55 -5.74 0.14 -15.89
C MET A 55 -4.92 1.43 -15.79
N GLY A 56 -3.67 1.29 -15.35
CA GLY A 56 -2.71 2.39 -15.39
C GLY A 56 -2.50 2.86 -16.83
N LYS A 57 -2.36 4.18 -17.03
CA LYS A 57 -1.98 4.73 -18.33
C LYS A 57 -0.63 4.16 -18.73
N LYS A 58 -0.56 3.50 -19.90
CA LYS A 58 0.73 3.15 -20.51
C LYS A 58 1.43 4.47 -20.86
N LEU A 59 2.58 4.72 -20.24
CA LEU A 59 3.50 5.80 -20.58
C LEU A 59 4.32 5.39 -21.80
#